data_AF-A0A7X8XZ54-F1
#
_entry.id   AF-A0A7X8XZ54-F1
#
_cell.length_a   1.000
_cell.length_b   1.000
_cell.length_c   1.000
_cell.angle_alpha   90.00
_cell.angle_beta   90.00
_cell.angle_gamma   90.00
#
_symmetry.space_group_name_H-M   'P 1'
#
loop_
_entity.id
_entity.type
_entity.pdbx_description
1 polymer ?
#
loop_
_entity_poly.entity_id
_entity_poly.type
_entity_poly.pdbx_seq_one_letter_code
_entity_poly.pdbx_strand_id
1 'polypeptide(L)'
;MRRIFILLLVAFSVVAFDNDAFAQKKKKKDKGGNDKKSEKKEIKEWKKKLKETDPLKFRDMTQELNTLRGQASGLKAEISKLEQEKETFNQQLKEKDNEIADLKAELAKLKKKMDNNVSASGDDYTKGVVYKVQVGAFKNRDLSKFQDKGNFWMEDQDGLKKYTIAYFRDYGEADQFKKYMRAMGVKDAWIVAYEDNTRKDIKDVQRKSGR
;
A
#
# COMPACT_ATOMS: atom_id res chain seq x y z
N MET A 1 -31.44 18.76 20.42
CA MET A 1 -32.64 19.57 20.12
C MET A 1 -32.28 21.05 20.00
N ARG A 2 -31.83 21.53 18.83
CA ARG A 2 -31.91 22.96 18.44
C ARG A 2 -32.08 23.03 16.92
N ARG A 3 -33.26 23.47 16.50
CA ARG A 3 -33.70 23.53 15.10
C ARG A 3 -32.93 24.63 14.38
N ILE A 4 -32.28 24.27 13.28
CA ILE A 4 -31.60 25.16 12.35
C ILE A 4 -32.68 25.90 11.55
N PHE A 5 -32.83 27.21 11.78
CA PHE A 5 -33.67 28.07 10.94
C PHE A 5 -32.80 28.61 9.80
N ILE A 6 -32.91 27.94 8.65
CA ILE A 6 -32.59 28.48 7.33
C ILE A 6 -33.61 29.59 7.05
N LEU A 7 -33.16 30.85 6.85
CA LEU A 7 -33.83 31.89 6.04
C LEU A 7 -33.19 33.26 6.30
N LEU A 8 -32.06 33.57 5.65
CA LEU A 8 -31.65 34.96 5.36
C LEU A 8 -30.42 35.04 4.44
N LEU A 9 -30.53 34.48 3.22
CA LEU A 9 -29.49 34.68 2.18
C LEU A 9 -30.08 34.54 0.77
N VAL A 10 -31.02 35.42 0.40
CA VAL A 10 -31.52 35.58 -0.99
C VAL A 10 -31.38 37.01 -1.51
N ALA A 11 -30.76 37.94 -0.77
CA ALA A 11 -30.68 39.34 -1.21
C ALA A 11 -29.25 39.83 -1.54
N PHE A 12 -28.31 38.94 -1.86
CA PHE A 12 -26.98 39.33 -2.35
C PHE A 12 -26.41 38.33 -3.37
N SER A 13 -27.20 38.04 -4.40
CA SER A 13 -26.72 37.44 -5.64
C SER A 13 -27.26 38.23 -6.82
N VAL A 14 -26.80 39.48 -6.93
CA VAL A 14 -26.70 40.17 -8.22
C VAL A 14 -25.22 40.54 -8.37
N VAL A 15 -24.40 39.53 -8.65
CA VAL A 15 -23.12 39.75 -9.31
C VAL A 15 -23.47 40.05 -10.75
N ALA A 16 -23.02 41.21 -11.21
CA ALA A 16 -23.10 41.67 -12.57
C ALA A 16 -22.66 40.58 -13.56
N PHE A 17 -23.60 40.15 -14.39
CA PHE A 17 -23.30 39.74 -15.76
C PHE A 17 -23.85 40.85 -16.64
N ASP A 18 -22.99 41.78 -17.03
CA ASP A 18 -23.24 42.63 -18.20
C ASP A 18 -23.27 41.71 -19.42
N ASN A 19 -24.44 41.57 -20.02
CA ASN A 19 -24.55 41.26 -21.44
C ASN A 19 -25.49 42.31 -22.04
N ASP A 20 -24.87 43.22 -22.78
CA ASP A 20 -25.48 44.26 -23.60
C ASP A 20 -26.48 43.68 -24.59
N ALA A 21 -27.77 43.64 -24.23
CA ALA A 21 -28.85 43.50 -25.19
C ALA A 21 -30.21 43.73 -24.53
N PHE A 22 -30.58 44.98 -24.20
CA PHE A 22 -31.96 45.48 -24.35
C PHE A 22 -32.08 46.99 -24.08
N ALA A 23 -31.18 47.80 -24.65
CA ALA A 23 -31.31 49.24 -24.69
C ALA A 23 -32.17 49.68 -25.90
N GLN A 24 -33.48 49.41 -25.88
CA GLN A 24 -34.40 50.07 -26.82
C GLN A 24 -35.75 50.42 -26.18
N LYS A 25 -35.98 51.74 -26.13
CA LYS A 25 -37.27 52.45 -25.95
C LYS A 25 -38.07 52.14 -24.68
N LYS A 26 -37.77 52.88 -23.61
CA LYS A 26 -38.83 53.37 -22.71
C LYS A 26 -39.15 54.82 -23.06
N LYS A 27 -40.26 55.01 -23.79
CA LYS A 27 -40.92 56.30 -24.02
C LYS A 27 -41.01 57.07 -22.71
N LYS A 28 -40.69 58.36 -22.77
CA LYS A 28 -41.08 59.43 -21.85
C LYS A 28 -42.50 59.15 -21.33
N LYS A 29 -42.62 58.66 -20.09
CA LYS A 29 -43.90 58.52 -19.38
C LYS A 29 -43.74 59.33 -18.11
N ASP A 30 -44.64 60.30 -17.94
CA ASP A 30 -44.66 61.26 -16.84
C ASP A 30 -44.30 60.61 -15.51
N LYS A 31 -43.34 61.21 -14.79
CA LYS A 31 -43.07 60.92 -13.38
C LYS A 31 -44.25 61.42 -12.54
N GLY A 32 -45.36 60.68 -12.61
CA GLY A 32 -46.52 60.86 -11.75
C GLY A 32 -46.12 60.71 -10.29
N GLY A 33 -46.72 61.51 -9.41
CA GLY A 33 -46.34 61.64 -7.99
C GLY A 33 -46.34 60.35 -7.15
N ASN A 34 -46.75 59.21 -7.71
CA ASN A 34 -46.74 57.90 -7.04
C ASN A 34 -45.34 57.27 -6.98
N ASP A 35 -44.53 57.42 -8.04
CA ASP A 35 -43.16 56.87 -8.09
C ASP A 35 -42.19 57.67 -7.19
N LYS A 36 -42.38 58.99 -7.13
CA LYS A 36 -41.68 59.84 -6.14
C LYS A 36 -42.09 59.52 -4.70
N LYS A 37 -43.27 58.95 -4.48
CA LYS A 37 -43.80 58.62 -3.15
C LYS A 37 -43.28 57.26 -2.67
N SER A 38 -43.11 56.28 -3.56
CA SER A 38 -42.45 55.00 -3.27
C SER A 38 -40.94 55.19 -3.03
N GLU A 39 -40.23 55.92 -3.88
CA GLU A 39 -38.81 56.26 -3.64
C GLU A 39 -38.62 56.98 -2.30
N LYS A 40 -39.48 57.95 -1.96
CA LYS A 40 -39.42 58.64 -0.65
C LYS A 40 -39.72 57.72 0.53
N LYS A 41 -40.54 56.68 0.36
CA LYS A 41 -40.82 55.68 1.41
C LYS A 41 -39.63 54.76 1.60
N GLU A 42 -39.04 54.28 0.51
CA GLU A 42 -37.83 53.47 0.54
C GLU A 42 -36.68 54.27 1.16
N ILE A 43 -36.44 55.51 0.73
CA ILE A 43 -35.41 56.39 1.32
C ILE A 43 -35.65 56.62 2.82
N LYS A 44 -36.90 56.70 3.28
CA LYS A 44 -37.23 56.80 4.71
C LYS A 44 -36.95 55.50 5.46
N GLU A 45 -37.28 54.35 4.88
CA GLU A 45 -36.94 53.05 5.45
C GLU A 45 -35.43 52.83 5.50
N TRP A 46 -34.70 53.19 4.45
CA TRP A 46 -33.24 53.16 4.42
C TRP A 46 -32.64 54.13 5.45
N LYS A 47 -33.17 55.34 5.60
CA LYS A 47 -32.74 56.28 6.66
C LYS A 47 -33.05 55.76 8.06
N LYS A 48 -34.17 55.06 8.26
CA LYS A 48 -34.55 54.48 9.55
C LYS A 48 -33.61 53.33 9.91
N LYS A 49 -33.36 52.43 8.95
CA LYS A 49 -32.37 51.34 9.07
C LYS A 49 -30.96 51.89 9.31
N LEU A 50 -30.57 52.97 8.62
CA LEU A 50 -29.27 53.62 8.82
C LEU A 50 -29.12 54.28 10.20
N LYS A 51 -30.23 54.79 10.79
CA LYS A 51 -30.24 55.35 12.15
C LYS A 51 -30.30 54.30 13.24
N GLU A 52 -30.97 53.17 12.99
CA GLU A 52 -31.03 52.02 13.90
C GLU A 52 -29.72 51.21 13.90
N THR A 53 -28.94 51.32 12.83
CA THR A 53 -27.62 50.69 12.73
C THR A 53 -26.57 51.67 13.23
N ASP A 54 -26.17 51.52 14.50
CA ASP A 54 -25.09 52.30 15.09
C ASP A 54 -23.81 52.21 14.21
N PRO A 55 -23.19 53.34 13.80
CA PRO A 55 -22.00 53.32 12.94
C PRO A 55 -20.86 52.43 13.46
N LEU A 56 -20.71 52.32 14.78
CA LEU A 56 -19.75 51.43 15.43
C LEU A 56 -20.07 49.96 15.13
N LYS A 57 -21.34 49.57 15.26
CA LYS A 57 -21.81 48.21 15.01
C LYS A 57 -21.66 47.81 13.54
N PHE A 58 -21.86 48.75 12.61
CA PHE A 58 -21.63 48.49 11.18
C PHE A 58 -20.15 48.26 10.86
N ARG A 59 -19.26 49.05 11.45
CA ARG A 59 -17.81 48.89 11.31
C ARG A 59 -17.35 47.53 11.86
N ASP A 60 -17.80 47.18 13.06
CA ASP A 60 -17.43 45.92 13.72
C ASP A 60 -17.94 44.71 12.92
N MET A 61 -19.19 44.77 12.43
CA MET A 61 -19.77 43.73 11.58
C MET A 61 -19.05 43.61 10.22
N THR A 62 -18.57 44.72 9.66
CA THR A 62 -17.76 44.71 8.42
C THR A 62 -16.39 44.09 8.66
N GLN A 63 -15.76 44.39 9.80
CA GLN A 63 -14.51 43.75 10.20
C GLN A 63 -14.70 42.24 10.39
N GLU A 64 -15.77 41.83 11.06
CA GLU A 64 -16.09 40.41 11.29
C GLU A 64 -16.35 39.67 9.96
N LEU A 65 -17.09 40.26 9.02
CA LEU A 65 -17.30 39.70 7.68
C LEU A 65 -15.98 39.54 6.92
N ASN A 66 -15.09 40.53 7.00
CA ASN A 66 -13.78 40.43 6.36
C ASN A 66 -12.93 39.33 6.99
N THR A 67 -12.97 39.17 8.32
CA THR A 67 -12.25 38.07 9.00
C THR A 67 -12.83 36.70 8.65
N LEU A 68 -14.15 36.56 8.66
CA LEU A 68 -14.85 35.31 8.30
C LEU A 68 -14.59 34.95 6.83
N ARG A 69 -14.59 35.94 5.93
CA ARG A 69 -14.22 35.74 4.53
C ARG A 69 -12.77 35.29 4.38
N GLY A 70 -11.86 35.86 5.16
CA GLY A 70 -10.46 35.43 5.24
C GLY A 70 -10.34 33.97 5.67
N GLN A 71 -11.00 33.60 6.77
CA GLN A 71 -11.05 32.22 7.28
C GLN A 71 -11.66 31.25 6.27
N ALA A 72 -12.79 31.61 5.63
CA ALA A 72 -13.41 30.78 4.61
C ALA A 72 -12.49 30.57 3.40
N SER A 73 -11.72 31.59 3.01
CA SER A 73 -10.73 31.46 1.93
C SER A 73 -9.56 30.55 2.32
N GLY A 74 -9.09 30.63 3.57
CA GLY A 74 -8.03 29.78 4.11
C GLY A 74 -8.46 28.32 4.19
N LEU A 75 -9.63 28.05 4.78
CA LEU A 75 -10.20 26.70 4.86
C LEU A 75 -10.44 26.10 3.47
N LYS A 76 -10.86 26.91 2.49
CA LYS A 76 -11.01 26.45 1.10
C LYS A 76 -9.66 26.05 0.49
N ALA A 77 -8.61 26.80 0.74
CA ALA A 77 -7.25 26.46 0.28
C ALA A 77 -6.74 25.17 0.95
N GLU A 78 -7.01 24.99 2.24
CA GLU A 78 -6.63 23.79 2.99
C GLU A 78 -7.39 22.55 2.49
N ILE A 79 -8.70 22.65 2.26
CA ILE A 79 -9.50 21.57 1.65
C ILE A 79 -8.92 21.20 0.28
N SER A 80 -8.63 22.19 -0.57
CA SER A 80 -8.05 21.93 -1.89
C SER A 80 -6.68 21.22 -1.79
N LYS A 81 -5.87 21.56 -0.80
CA LYS A 81 -4.58 20.91 -0.56
C LYS A 81 -4.75 19.47 -0.09
N LEU A 82 -5.66 19.24 0.87
CA LEU A 82 -5.98 17.91 1.38
C LEU A 82 -6.57 17.00 0.31
N GLU A 83 -7.40 17.55 -0.59
CA GLU A 83 -7.95 16.80 -1.73
C GLU A 83 -6.85 16.37 -2.71
N GLN A 84 -5.88 17.23 -3.00
CA GLN A 84 -4.72 16.88 -3.82
C GLN A 84 -3.87 15.79 -3.14
N GLU A 85 -3.60 15.93 -1.84
CA GLU A 85 -2.83 14.95 -1.07
C GLU A 85 -3.53 13.57 -1.05
N LYS A 86 -4.84 13.55 -0.82
CA LYS A 86 -5.64 12.31 -0.87
C LYS A 86 -5.56 11.64 -2.24
N GLU A 87 -5.59 12.42 -3.32
CA GLU A 87 -5.48 11.86 -4.68
C GLU A 87 -4.09 11.26 -4.91
N THR A 88 -3.01 11.93 -4.47
CA THR A 88 -1.66 11.37 -4.56
C THR A 88 -1.51 10.09 -3.74
N PHE A 89 -2.10 10.04 -2.54
CA PHE A 89 -2.07 8.85 -1.69
C PHE A 89 -2.85 7.69 -2.32
N ASN A 90 -4.01 7.96 -2.92
CA ASN A 90 -4.78 6.95 -3.66
C ASN A 90 -4.02 6.39 -4.86
N GLN A 91 -3.25 7.23 -5.58
CA GLN A 91 -2.42 6.77 -6.68
C GLN A 91 -1.29 5.86 -6.19
N GLN A 92 -0.60 6.24 -5.10
CA GLN A 92 0.41 5.40 -4.47
C GLN A 92 -0.16 4.06 -3.99
N LEU A 93 -1.38 4.07 -3.44
CA LEU A 93 -2.04 2.83 -3.00
C LEU A 93 -2.26 1.86 -4.16
N LYS A 94 -2.75 2.37 -5.29
CA LYS A 94 -2.94 1.55 -6.52
C LYS A 94 -1.62 0.99 -7.04
N GLU A 95 -0.56 1.78 -7.02
CA GLU A 95 0.76 1.32 -7.46
C GLU A 95 1.29 0.21 -6.55
N LYS A 96 1.13 0.36 -5.23
CA LYS A 96 1.47 -0.69 -4.25
C LYS A 96 0.61 -1.93 -4.39
N ASP A 97 -0.67 -1.80 -4.68
CA ASP A 97 -1.56 -2.95 -4.94
C ASP A 97 -1.12 -3.73 -6.18
N ASN A 98 -0.69 -3.05 -7.25
CA ASN A 98 -0.14 -3.68 -8.44
C ASN A 98 1.19 -4.40 -8.13
N GLU A 99 2.10 -3.75 -7.40
CA GLU A 99 3.37 -4.35 -6.96
C GLU A 99 3.13 -5.62 -6.13
N ILE A 100 2.16 -5.58 -5.21
CA ILE A 100 1.76 -6.74 -4.40
C ILE A 100 1.18 -7.86 -5.28
N ALA A 101 0.37 -7.52 -6.30
CA ALA A 101 -0.20 -8.50 -7.22
C ALA A 101 0.89 -9.21 -8.03
N ASP A 102 1.86 -8.46 -8.54
CA ASP A 102 3.00 -8.99 -9.31
C ASP A 102 3.88 -9.90 -8.45
N LEU A 103 4.24 -9.45 -7.24
CA LEU A 103 5.03 -10.26 -6.29
C LEU A 103 4.29 -11.55 -5.89
N LYS A 104 2.96 -11.49 -5.68
CA LYS A 104 2.16 -12.69 -5.39
C LYS A 104 2.16 -13.66 -6.57
N ALA A 105 2.06 -13.17 -7.81
CA ALA A 105 2.13 -14.00 -9.00
C ALA A 105 3.52 -14.64 -9.17
N GLU A 106 4.58 -13.91 -8.86
CA GLU A 106 5.95 -14.42 -8.88
C GLU A 106 6.17 -15.50 -7.81
N LEU A 107 5.70 -15.26 -6.57
CA LEU A 107 5.72 -16.25 -5.50
C LEU A 107 4.95 -17.51 -5.87
N ALA A 108 3.79 -17.40 -6.53
CA ALA A 108 3.05 -18.56 -7.01
C ALA A 108 3.82 -19.35 -8.07
N LYS A 109 4.51 -18.67 -9.00
CA LYS A 109 5.37 -19.31 -10.00
C LYS A 109 6.58 -20.01 -9.36
N LEU A 110 7.24 -19.36 -8.41
CA LEU A 110 8.36 -19.91 -7.63
C LEU A 110 7.91 -21.11 -6.80
N LYS A 111 6.76 -21.01 -6.12
CA LYS A 111 6.18 -22.11 -5.37
C LYS A 111 5.87 -23.30 -6.27
N LYS A 112 5.24 -23.09 -7.43
CA LYS A 112 4.99 -24.17 -8.39
C LYS A 112 6.29 -24.80 -8.92
N LYS A 113 7.35 -24.00 -9.13
CA LYS A 113 8.68 -24.53 -9.47
C LYS A 113 9.27 -25.34 -8.33
N MET A 114 9.10 -24.91 -7.08
CA MET A 114 9.54 -25.67 -5.89
C MET A 114 8.70 -26.93 -5.67
N ASP A 115 7.38 -26.90 -5.81
CA ASP A 115 6.52 -28.08 -5.64
C ASP A 115 6.78 -29.13 -6.74
N ASN A 116 7.19 -28.70 -7.94
CA ASN A 116 7.65 -29.60 -9.01
C ASN A 116 9.07 -30.15 -8.79
N ASN A 117 9.83 -29.61 -7.83
CA ASN A 117 11.24 -29.93 -7.56
C ASN A 117 11.44 -30.47 -6.13
N VAL A 118 10.42 -30.40 -5.30
CA VAL A 118 10.31 -31.06 -4.01
C VAL A 118 9.14 -32.02 -4.19
N SER A 119 9.39 -33.11 -4.91
CA SER A 119 8.48 -34.25 -4.94
C SER A 119 8.07 -34.56 -3.50
N ALA A 120 6.80 -34.27 -3.20
CA ALA A 120 6.07 -34.76 -2.04
C ALA A 120 5.83 -36.27 -2.18
N SER A 121 6.91 -37.01 -2.41
CA SER A 121 6.90 -38.45 -2.40
C SER A 121 7.33 -38.87 -1.01
N GLY A 122 6.58 -39.79 -0.41
CA GLY A 122 7.13 -40.75 0.54
C GLY A 122 8.17 -41.61 -0.19
N ASP A 123 9.23 -40.99 -0.67
CA ASP A 123 10.30 -41.63 -1.40
C ASP A 123 11.03 -42.52 -0.40
N ASP A 124 11.05 -43.81 -0.72
CA ASP A 124 11.89 -44.77 -0.04
C ASP A 124 13.36 -44.47 -0.40
N TYR A 125 13.99 -43.56 0.36
CA TYR A 125 15.40 -43.18 0.21
C TYR A 125 16.37 -44.32 0.57
N THR A 126 15.88 -45.54 0.85
CA THR A 126 16.73 -46.71 1.08
C THR A 126 17.18 -47.39 -0.20
N LYS A 127 16.54 -47.08 -1.35
CA LYS A 127 16.81 -47.73 -2.64
C LYS A 127 17.18 -46.74 -3.73
N GLY A 128 18.04 -47.17 -4.63
CA GLY A 128 18.53 -46.40 -5.76
C GLY A 128 19.49 -45.28 -5.35
N VAL A 129 19.65 -44.32 -6.25
CA VAL A 129 20.54 -43.18 -6.06
C VAL A 129 19.86 -42.12 -5.21
N VAL A 130 20.56 -41.66 -4.18
CA VAL A 130 20.16 -40.58 -3.28
C VAL A 130 21.33 -39.65 -3.03
N TYR A 131 21.11 -38.36 -3.19
CA TYR A 131 22.05 -37.31 -2.85
C TYR A 131 21.67 -36.73 -1.49
N LYS A 132 22.59 -36.75 -0.54
CA LYS A 132 22.42 -36.10 0.77
C LYS A 132 23.25 -34.83 0.83
N VAL A 133 22.74 -33.78 1.46
CA VAL A 133 23.54 -32.57 1.76
C VAL A 133 24.06 -32.66 3.18
N GLN A 134 25.37 -32.86 3.29
CA GLN A 134 26.10 -32.96 4.55
C GLN A 134 26.65 -31.58 4.93
N VAL A 135 26.44 -31.18 6.18
CA VAL A 135 26.83 -29.85 6.70
C VAL A 135 27.97 -29.90 7.71
N GLY A 136 28.33 -31.10 8.17
CA GLY A 136 29.44 -31.27 9.08
C GLY A 136 29.75 -32.73 9.36
N ALA A 137 30.99 -32.95 9.80
CA ALA A 137 31.47 -34.20 10.37
C ALA A 137 32.34 -33.85 11.58
N PHE A 138 31.88 -34.16 12.79
CA PHE A 138 32.53 -33.74 14.02
C PHE A 138 32.87 -34.95 14.90
N LYS A 139 34.09 -34.98 15.44
CA LYS A 139 34.52 -36.01 16.41
C LYS A 139 34.13 -35.67 17.84
N ASN A 140 34.28 -34.39 18.22
CA ASN A 140 34.14 -33.93 19.61
C ASN A 140 32.91 -33.03 19.84
N ARG A 141 31.96 -33.01 18.90
CA ARG A 141 30.73 -32.23 19.01
C ARG A 141 29.54 -33.15 18.82
N ASP A 142 28.70 -33.19 19.83
CA ASP A 142 27.45 -33.93 19.79
C ASP A 142 26.26 -32.98 19.64
N LEU A 143 25.67 -32.99 18.45
CA LEU A 143 24.45 -32.25 18.13
C LEU A 143 23.20 -33.12 18.24
N SER A 144 23.30 -34.38 18.69
CA SER A 144 22.15 -35.30 18.81
C SER A 144 21.02 -34.72 19.66
N LYS A 145 21.35 -33.93 20.69
CA LYS A 145 20.39 -33.21 21.55
C LYS A 145 19.50 -32.18 20.83
N PHE A 146 19.85 -31.82 19.59
CA PHE A 146 19.09 -30.89 18.76
C PHE A 146 18.32 -31.59 17.64
N GLN A 147 18.47 -32.93 17.50
CA GLN A 147 17.83 -33.69 16.44
C GLN A 147 16.30 -33.60 16.52
N ASP A 148 15.73 -33.64 17.72
CA ASP A 148 14.28 -33.50 17.92
C ASP A 148 13.76 -32.07 17.61
N LYS A 149 14.66 -31.10 17.46
CA LYS A 149 14.33 -29.69 17.22
C LYS A 149 14.52 -29.27 15.77
N GLY A 150 15.06 -30.13 14.91
CA GLY A 150 15.39 -29.76 13.54
C GLY A 150 15.31 -30.93 12.58
N ASN A 151 15.14 -30.62 11.30
CA ASN A 151 15.09 -31.62 10.24
C ASN A 151 16.52 -31.95 9.80
N PHE A 152 17.27 -32.68 10.64
CA PHE A 152 18.58 -33.21 10.27
C PHE A 152 18.79 -34.61 10.82
N TRP A 153 19.62 -35.38 10.12
CA TRP A 153 19.93 -36.77 10.38
C TRP A 153 21.39 -36.91 10.77
N MET A 154 21.66 -37.85 11.66
CA MET A 154 22.98 -38.12 12.21
C MET A 154 23.39 -39.56 11.91
N GLU A 155 24.58 -39.74 11.35
CA GLU A 155 25.22 -41.04 11.17
C GLU A 155 26.53 -41.05 11.97
N ASP A 156 26.72 -42.03 12.85
CA ASP A 156 27.99 -42.27 13.55
C ASP A 156 28.78 -43.32 12.78
N GLN A 157 30.01 -42.98 12.41
CA GLN A 157 30.94 -43.91 11.80
C GLN A 157 32.32 -43.72 12.44
N ASP A 158 32.81 -44.74 13.13
CA ASP A 158 34.12 -44.76 13.78
C ASP A 158 34.39 -43.56 14.72
N GLY A 159 33.37 -43.11 15.45
CA GLY A 159 33.47 -41.96 16.36
C GLY A 159 33.46 -40.60 15.65
N LEU A 160 33.14 -40.57 14.36
CA LEU A 160 32.91 -39.36 13.58
C LEU A 160 31.40 -39.20 13.33
N LYS A 161 30.81 -38.20 13.97
CA LYS A 161 29.38 -37.88 13.83
C LYS A 161 29.15 -37.01 12.61
N LYS A 162 28.44 -37.54 11.62
CA LYS A 162 28.09 -36.86 10.37
C LYS A 162 26.67 -36.31 10.45
N TYR A 163 26.47 -35.09 9.95
CA TYR A 163 25.18 -34.41 10.00
C TYR A 163 24.69 -34.04 8.61
N THR A 164 23.50 -34.51 8.24
CA THR A 164 22.87 -34.27 6.93
C THR A 164 21.49 -33.65 7.10
N ILE A 165 21.14 -32.64 6.31
CA ILE A 165 19.88 -31.89 6.49
C ILE A 165 18.77 -32.38 5.56
N ALA A 166 19.11 -32.84 4.36
CA ALA A 166 18.12 -33.22 3.35
C ALA A 166 18.63 -34.31 2.41
N TYR A 167 17.67 -35.02 1.81
CA TYR A 167 17.85 -36.05 0.78
C TYR A 167 17.21 -35.56 -0.52
N PHE A 168 17.83 -35.89 -1.65
CA PHE A 168 17.39 -35.50 -2.98
C PHE A 168 17.58 -36.68 -3.95
N ARG A 169 16.67 -36.82 -4.92
CA ARG A 169 16.81 -37.77 -6.02
C ARG A 169 17.64 -37.19 -7.16
N ASP A 170 17.56 -35.89 -7.36
CA ASP A 170 18.29 -35.17 -8.39
C ASP A 170 19.52 -34.44 -7.81
N TYR A 171 20.60 -34.44 -8.58
CA TYR A 171 21.85 -33.77 -8.18
C TYR A 171 21.73 -32.25 -8.27
N GLY A 172 20.98 -31.72 -9.25
CA GLY A 172 20.77 -30.29 -9.42
C GLY A 172 20.04 -29.67 -8.24
N GLU A 173 19.02 -30.36 -7.72
CA GLU A 173 18.29 -29.96 -6.49
C GLU A 173 19.22 -29.91 -5.27
N ALA A 174 20.03 -30.95 -5.09
CA ALA A 174 21.03 -31.01 -4.02
C ALA A 174 22.08 -29.89 -4.15
N ASP A 175 22.48 -29.53 -5.37
CA ASP A 175 23.43 -28.44 -5.64
C ASP A 175 22.85 -27.06 -5.35
N GLN A 176 21.59 -26.82 -5.73
CA GLN A 176 20.88 -25.59 -5.37
C GLN A 176 20.73 -25.46 -3.85
N PHE A 177 20.30 -26.52 -3.18
CA PHE A 177 20.16 -26.53 -1.72
C PHE A 177 21.50 -26.26 -1.02
N LYS A 178 22.58 -26.93 -1.45
CA LYS A 178 23.94 -26.67 -0.95
C LYS A 178 24.34 -25.20 -1.13
N LYS A 179 24.06 -24.58 -2.28
CA LYS A 179 24.35 -23.16 -2.53
C LYS A 179 23.59 -22.25 -1.56
N TYR A 180 22.30 -22.51 -1.32
CA TYR A 180 21.50 -21.77 -0.33
C TYR A 180 22.06 -21.92 1.08
N MET A 181 22.44 -23.14 1.50
CA MET A 181 23.06 -23.39 2.80
C MET A 181 24.36 -22.58 2.99
N ARG A 182 25.22 -22.55 1.96
CA ARG A 182 26.46 -21.76 1.98
C ARG A 182 26.19 -20.27 2.05
N ALA A 183 25.20 -19.77 1.31
CA ALA A 183 24.79 -18.37 1.36
C ALA A 183 24.27 -17.96 2.75
N MET A 184 23.62 -18.86 3.47
CA MET A 184 23.17 -18.65 4.86
C MET A 184 24.27 -18.83 5.91
N GLY A 185 25.50 -19.14 5.51
CA GLY A 185 26.66 -19.23 6.40
C GLY A 185 27.15 -20.64 6.71
N VAL A 186 26.50 -21.69 6.21
CA VAL A 186 26.98 -23.07 6.32
C VAL A 186 28.03 -23.35 5.22
N LYS A 187 29.20 -22.74 5.38
CA LYS A 187 30.25 -22.71 4.35
C LYS A 187 30.75 -24.11 3.94
N ASP A 188 30.82 -25.01 4.91
CA ASP A 188 31.30 -26.38 4.74
C ASP A 188 30.18 -27.34 4.30
N ALA A 189 29.08 -26.89 3.70
CA ALA A 189 28.09 -27.81 3.14
C ALA A 189 28.63 -28.48 1.86
N TRP A 190 28.52 -29.80 1.75
CA TRP A 190 28.83 -30.56 0.52
C TRP A 190 27.78 -31.64 0.23
N ILE A 191 27.75 -32.12 -1.02
CA ILE A 191 26.86 -33.20 -1.46
C ILE A 191 27.58 -34.52 -1.31
N VAL A 192 26.89 -35.55 -0.86
CA VAL A 192 27.34 -36.94 -0.85
C VAL A 192 26.33 -37.81 -1.60
N ALA A 193 26.81 -38.76 -2.41
CA ALA A 193 25.95 -39.67 -3.15
C ALA A 193 25.93 -41.05 -2.47
N TYR A 194 24.74 -41.63 -2.39
CA TYR A 194 24.49 -42.98 -1.90
C TYR A 194 23.74 -43.76 -2.98
N GLU A 195 24.12 -45.01 -3.19
CA GLU A 195 23.43 -45.98 -4.03
C GLU A 195 23.07 -47.16 -3.12
N ASP A 196 21.78 -47.42 -2.93
CA ASP A 196 21.27 -48.48 -2.04
C ASP A 196 21.91 -48.45 -0.64
N ASN A 197 21.86 -47.28 0.03
CA ASN A 197 22.50 -46.99 1.32
C ASN A 197 24.03 -47.11 1.37
N THR A 198 24.70 -47.36 0.24
CA THR A 198 26.16 -47.40 0.16
C THR A 198 26.70 -46.11 -0.43
N ARG A 199 27.62 -45.44 0.28
CA ARG A 199 28.27 -44.23 -0.25
C ARG A 199 29.08 -44.56 -1.51
N LYS A 200 28.88 -43.77 -2.56
CA LYS A 200 29.60 -43.88 -3.84
C LYS A 200 30.17 -42.52 -4.26
N ASP A 201 31.13 -42.53 -5.18
CA ASP A 201 31.59 -41.30 -5.81
C ASP A 201 30.45 -40.70 -6.64
N ILE A 202 30.25 -39.39 -6.51
CA ILE A 202 29.21 -38.64 -7.23
C ILE A 202 29.37 -38.84 -8.74
N LYS A 203 30.61 -38.89 -9.25
CA LYS A 203 30.88 -39.07 -10.68
C LYS A 203 30.39 -40.43 -11.19
N ASP A 204 30.57 -41.48 -10.39
CA ASP A 204 30.15 -42.83 -10.76
C ASP A 204 28.64 -42.98 -10.79
N VAL A 205 27.97 -42.31 -9.85
CA VAL A 205 26.52 -42.33 -9.69
C VAL A 205 25.82 -41.54 -10.80
N GLN A 206 26.33 -40.35 -11.14
CA GLN A 206 25.77 -39.52 -12.22
C GLN A 206 25.82 -40.20 -13.59
N ARG A 207 26.90 -40.94 -13.86
CA ARG A 207 27.05 -41.71 -15.11
C ARG A 207 26.00 -42.82 -15.25
N LYS A 208 25.51 -43.37 -14.13
CA LYS A 208 24.49 -44.43 -14.11
C LYS A 208 23.07 -43.87 -14.17
N SER A 209 22.78 -42.75 -13.51
CA SER A 209 21.42 -42.20 -13.47
C SER A 209 20.99 -41.47 -14.76
N GLY A 210 21.94 -41.21 -15.67
CA GLY A 210 21.69 -40.60 -16.98
C GLY A 210 21.54 -41.58 -18.15
N ARG A 211 21.35 -42.88 -17.89
CA ARG A 211 21.04 -43.90 -18.90
C ARG A 211 19.60 -44.37 -18.80
#